data_AF-A0A1Y1V699-F1
#
_entry.id   AF-A0A1Y1V699-F1
#
_cell.length_a   1.000
_cell.length_b   1.000
_cell.length_c   1.000
_cell.angle_alpha   90.00
_cell.angle_beta   90.00
_cell.angle_gamma   90.00
#
_symmetry.space_group_name_H-M   'P 1'
#
loop_
_entity.id
_entity.type
_entity.pdbx_description
1 polymer ?
#
loop_
_entity_poly.entity_id
_entity_poly.type
_entity_poly.pdbx_seq_one_letter_code
_entity_poly.pdbx_strand_id
1 'polypeptide(L)'
;MYSKNNDLDIYLNRTSISANVKLSVSDYTSYIELLFKKRSTKYDLIMINSVFTYKFEKYTSDLRQYVLEDIINNYKMEHIWNVGFHNNKLVGLPLYLDVGVLYTNQIYINKYNKTIPKTWDELIETASYILEKEKEIGNTDMAGYLGYFPDADSEVCSFLEFVHGFRDKLENDIPEYRSNNAINSLNKIKEIKKKISSGIII
;
A
#
# COMPACT_ATOMS: atom_id res chain seq x y z
N MET A 1 -8.46 -16.93 21.66
CA MET A 1 -9.74 -17.19 22.37
C MET A 1 -10.46 -18.41 21.80
N TYR A 2 -10.58 -18.58 20.48
CA TYR A 2 -11.28 -19.74 19.89
C TYR A 2 -10.73 -21.13 20.26
N SER A 3 -9.43 -21.40 20.11
CA SER A 3 -8.87 -22.75 20.37
C SER A 3 -9.04 -23.17 21.85
N LYS A 4 -8.76 -22.27 22.80
CA LYS A 4 -9.01 -22.51 24.23
C LYS A 4 -10.49 -22.76 24.55
N ASN A 5 -11.41 -22.08 23.86
CA ASN A 5 -12.85 -22.24 24.10
C ASN A 5 -13.43 -23.53 23.49
N ASN A 6 -12.69 -24.20 22.59
CA ASN A 6 -13.11 -25.41 21.91
C ASN A 6 -12.18 -26.60 22.22
N ASP A 7 -11.37 -26.49 23.28
CA ASP A 7 -10.40 -27.52 23.70
C ASP A 7 -9.50 -28.03 22.56
N LEU A 8 -9.10 -27.13 21.66
CA LEU A 8 -8.20 -27.46 20.55
C LEU A 8 -6.74 -27.32 21.01
N ASP A 9 -5.95 -28.38 20.82
CA ASP A 9 -4.51 -28.45 21.12
C ASP A 9 -3.67 -27.67 20.09
N ILE A 10 -3.94 -26.37 19.98
CA ILE A 10 -3.33 -25.46 19.00
C ILE A 10 -2.72 -24.28 19.76
N TYR A 11 -1.43 -24.06 19.59
CA TYR A 11 -0.70 -22.95 20.21
C TYR A 11 -0.07 -22.06 19.15
N LEU A 12 -0.27 -20.75 19.27
CA LEU A 12 0.36 -19.77 18.39
C LEU A 12 1.60 -19.18 19.08
N ASN A 13 2.79 -19.56 18.60
CA ASN A 13 4.04 -18.94 19.03
C ASN A 13 4.59 -18.01 17.95
N ARG A 14 4.59 -16.69 18.22
CA ARG A 14 5.05 -15.69 17.26
C ARG A 14 6.56 -15.51 17.36
N THR A 15 7.27 -15.79 16.26
CA THR A 15 8.69 -15.46 16.12
C THR A 15 8.85 -14.17 15.33
N SER A 16 9.58 -13.20 15.88
CA SER A 16 10.02 -12.00 15.14
C SER A 16 11.50 -12.14 14.78
N ILE A 17 11.84 -11.96 13.50
CA ILE A 17 13.21 -12.09 12.99
C ILE A 17 13.98 -10.75 13.11
N SER A 18 13.30 -9.65 13.43
CA SER A 18 13.83 -8.28 13.32
C SER A 18 14.39 -7.66 14.61
N ALA A 19 14.53 -8.41 15.72
CA ALA A 19 14.81 -7.80 17.03
C ALA A 19 16.10 -6.95 17.08
N ASN A 20 17.10 -7.24 16.23
CA ASN A 20 18.39 -6.52 16.20
C ASN A 20 18.96 -6.26 14.79
N VAL A 21 18.20 -6.47 13.72
CA VAL A 21 18.67 -6.33 12.33
C VAL A 21 17.61 -5.62 11.50
N LYS A 22 17.99 -4.56 10.78
CA LYS A 22 17.16 -4.00 9.69
C LYS A 22 17.15 -5.02 8.55
N LEU A 23 16.17 -5.90 8.55
CA LEU A 23 15.91 -6.79 7.42
C LEU A 23 15.07 -6.04 6.39
N SER A 24 15.54 -6.01 5.15
CA SER A 24 14.71 -5.58 4.04
C SER A 24 13.65 -6.64 3.72
N VAL A 25 12.61 -6.26 2.99
CA VAL A 25 11.58 -7.21 2.51
C VAL A 25 12.21 -8.29 1.63
N SER A 26 13.25 -7.94 0.85
CA SER A 26 13.96 -8.89 -0.01
C SER A 26 14.80 -9.89 0.78
N ASP A 27 15.46 -9.46 1.87
CA ASP A 27 16.21 -10.35 2.76
C ASP A 27 15.30 -11.40 3.40
N TYR A 28 14.17 -10.94 3.96
CA TYR A 28 13.17 -11.83 4.55
C TYR A 28 12.62 -12.82 3.52
N THR A 29 12.26 -12.34 2.33
CA THR A 29 11.75 -13.18 1.23
C THR A 29 12.77 -14.25 0.81
N SER A 30 14.05 -13.89 0.77
CA SER A 30 15.15 -14.80 0.41
C SER A 30 15.40 -15.84 1.51
N TYR A 31 15.31 -15.44 2.78
CA TYR A 31 15.38 -16.37 3.91
C TYR A 31 14.22 -17.38 3.88
N ILE A 32 12.99 -16.94 3.66
CA ILE A 32 11.83 -17.83 3.52
C ILE A 32 12.00 -18.78 2.33
N GLU A 33 12.46 -18.29 1.17
CA GLU A 33 12.73 -19.16 0.03
C GLU A 33 13.79 -20.23 0.35
N LEU A 34 14.85 -19.86 1.08
CA LEU A 34 15.88 -20.82 1.52
C LEU A 34 15.28 -21.91 2.43
N LEU A 35 14.39 -21.56 3.35
CA LEU A 35 13.71 -22.54 4.20
C LEU A 35 12.86 -23.51 3.38
N PHE A 36 12.11 -23.02 2.41
CA PHE A 36 11.33 -23.88 1.51
C PHE A 36 12.22 -24.81 0.68
N LYS A 37 13.32 -24.30 0.11
CA LYS A 37 14.29 -25.12 -0.64
C LYS A 37 14.90 -26.23 0.22
N LYS A 38 15.13 -25.96 1.50
CA LYS A 38 15.63 -26.94 2.48
C LYS A 38 14.54 -27.87 3.03
N ARG A 39 13.28 -27.71 2.62
CA ARG A 39 12.11 -28.44 3.17
C ARG A 39 12.05 -28.33 4.70
N SER A 40 12.38 -27.16 5.23
CA SER A 40 12.39 -26.89 6.67
C SER A 40 10.98 -26.98 7.25
N THR A 41 10.82 -27.68 8.37
CA THR A 41 9.58 -27.74 9.17
C THR A 41 9.60 -26.78 10.34
N LYS A 42 10.50 -25.78 10.32
CA LYS A 42 10.71 -24.85 11.43
C LYS A 42 9.50 -23.97 11.75
N TYR A 43 8.68 -23.65 10.75
CA TYR A 43 7.52 -22.77 10.89
C TYR A 43 6.33 -23.36 10.14
N ASP A 44 5.16 -23.39 10.79
CA ASP A 44 3.91 -23.85 10.19
C ASP A 44 3.19 -22.73 9.41
N LEU A 45 3.33 -21.48 9.89
CA LEU A 45 2.76 -20.29 9.28
C LEU A 45 3.86 -19.29 8.94
N ILE A 46 3.82 -18.78 7.71
CA ILE A 46 4.79 -17.83 7.20
C ILE A 46 4.03 -16.64 6.62
N MET A 47 4.38 -15.45 7.10
CA MET A 47 3.89 -14.21 6.50
C MET A 47 4.72 -13.91 5.26
N ILE A 48 4.10 -13.56 4.14
CA ILE A 48 4.80 -13.16 2.92
C ILE A 48 4.23 -11.84 2.43
N ASN A 49 5.06 -11.03 1.77
CA ASN A 49 4.55 -9.88 1.04
C ASN A 49 3.85 -10.37 -0.24
N SER A 50 2.64 -9.87 -0.51
CA SER A 50 1.79 -10.31 -1.62
C SER A 50 2.43 -10.11 -2.99
N VAL A 51 3.37 -9.17 -3.14
CA VAL A 51 4.12 -9.02 -4.39
C VAL A 51 4.93 -10.27 -4.76
N PHE A 52 5.23 -11.13 -3.78
CA PHE A 52 5.97 -12.39 -3.98
C PHE A 52 5.08 -13.63 -3.99
N THR A 53 3.75 -13.50 -4.05
CA THR A 53 2.82 -14.64 -4.13
C THR A 53 3.21 -15.61 -5.27
N TYR A 54 3.53 -15.08 -6.46
CA TYR A 54 3.98 -15.88 -7.61
C TYR A 54 5.23 -16.73 -7.31
N LYS A 55 6.15 -16.21 -6.50
CA LYS A 55 7.43 -16.85 -6.17
C LYS A 55 7.22 -18.07 -5.26
N PHE A 56 6.23 -18.00 -4.37
CA PHE A 56 5.95 -19.03 -3.37
C PHE A 56 4.91 -20.07 -3.81
N GLU A 57 4.26 -19.86 -4.96
CA GLU A 57 3.30 -20.80 -5.53
C GLU A 57 3.85 -22.24 -5.58
N LYS A 58 5.08 -22.43 -6.04
CA LYS A 58 5.70 -23.77 -6.19
C LYS A 58 6.01 -24.49 -4.88
N TYR A 59 6.00 -23.79 -3.74
CA TYR A 59 6.34 -24.34 -2.43
C TYR A 59 5.13 -24.59 -1.53
N THR A 60 3.96 -24.10 -1.92
CA THR A 60 2.72 -24.17 -1.14
C THR A 60 1.76 -25.18 -1.74
N SER A 61 0.84 -25.71 -0.95
CA SER A 61 -0.35 -26.39 -1.47
C SER A 61 -1.43 -25.35 -1.79
N ASP A 62 -2.45 -25.72 -2.57
CA ASP A 62 -3.61 -24.86 -2.77
C ASP A 62 -4.43 -24.79 -1.47
N LEU A 63 -4.45 -23.63 -0.82
CA LEU A 63 -5.12 -23.47 0.49
C LEU A 63 -6.64 -23.66 0.41
N ARG A 64 -7.25 -23.58 -0.77
CA ARG A 64 -8.68 -23.90 -0.96
C ARG A 64 -9.04 -25.33 -0.52
N GLN A 65 -8.06 -26.23 -0.46
CA GLN A 65 -8.25 -27.60 0.00
C GLN A 65 -8.39 -27.71 1.53
N TYR A 66 -7.97 -26.67 2.26
CA TYR A 66 -7.88 -26.68 3.72
C TYR A 66 -8.71 -25.59 4.40
N VAL A 67 -9.08 -24.55 3.65
CA VAL A 67 -9.83 -23.39 4.16
C VAL A 67 -11.27 -23.48 3.67
N LEU A 68 -12.23 -23.38 4.60
CA LEU A 68 -13.66 -23.38 4.27
C LEU A 68 -14.01 -22.22 3.33
N GLU A 69 -14.88 -22.49 2.34
CA GLU A 69 -15.32 -21.48 1.37
C GLU A 69 -15.93 -20.25 2.06
N ASP A 70 -16.64 -20.43 3.17
CA ASP A 70 -17.20 -19.31 3.95
C ASP A 70 -16.12 -18.38 4.53
N ILE A 71 -14.99 -18.94 4.95
CA ILE A 71 -13.85 -18.15 5.40
C ILE A 71 -13.26 -17.38 4.21
N ILE A 72 -13.12 -18.03 3.06
CA ILE A 72 -12.63 -17.39 1.82
C ILE A 72 -13.59 -16.27 1.39
N ASN A 73 -14.91 -16.49 1.48
CA ASN A 73 -15.97 -15.53 1.16
C ASN A 73 -15.87 -14.25 2.00
N ASN A 74 -15.45 -14.34 3.26
CA ASN A 74 -15.24 -13.16 4.10
C ASN A 74 -14.14 -12.24 3.57
N TYR A 75 -13.16 -12.76 2.83
CA TYR A 75 -12.10 -11.97 2.18
C TYR A 75 -12.48 -11.46 0.78
N LYS A 76 -13.64 -11.85 0.24
CA LYS A 76 -14.06 -11.46 -1.12
C LYS A 76 -14.48 -9.99 -1.23
N MET A 77 -14.65 -9.28 -0.11
CA MET A 77 -14.88 -7.84 -0.14
C MET A 77 -13.73 -7.13 -0.89
N GLU A 78 -14.10 -6.26 -1.84
CA GLU A 78 -13.19 -5.36 -2.57
C GLU A 78 -12.06 -6.04 -3.35
N HIS A 79 -12.22 -7.30 -3.77
CA HIS A 79 -11.22 -8.04 -4.56
C HIS A 79 -9.87 -8.26 -3.87
N ILE A 80 -9.79 -7.98 -2.56
CA ILE A 80 -8.57 -8.07 -1.75
C ILE A 80 -7.97 -9.48 -1.79
N TRP A 81 -8.82 -10.52 -1.84
CA TRP A 81 -8.38 -11.90 -1.89
C TRP A 81 -7.49 -12.24 -3.11
N ASN A 82 -7.60 -11.49 -4.21
CA ASN A 82 -6.84 -11.75 -5.44
C ASN A 82 -5.32 -11.70 -5.20
N VAL A 83 -4.85 -10.91 -4.23
CA VAL A 83 -3.42 -10.80 -3.89
C VAL A 83 -2.81 -12.11 -3.38
N GLY A 84 -3.67 -13.00 -2.87
CA GLY A 84 -3.30 -14.33 -2.40
C GLY A 84 -3.25 -15.39 -3.49
N PHE A 85 -3.65 -15.05 -4.72
CA PHE A 85 -3.75 -15.99 -5.83
C PHE A 85 -2.65 -15.80 -6.88
N HIS A 86 -2.24 -16.91 -7.46
CA HIS A 86 -1.40 -16.94 -8.66
C HIS A 86 -1.78 -18.18 -9.48
N ASN A 87 -1.92 -18.06 -10.81
CA ASN A 87 -2.32 -19.17 -11.69
C ASN A 87 -3.56 -19.97 -11.20
N ASN A 88 -4.58 -19.27 -10.68
CA ASN A 88 -5.79 -19.86 -10.11
C ASN A 88 -5.56 -20.78 -8.88
N LYS A 89 -4.43 -20.62 -8.17
CA LYS A 89 -4.13 -21.30 -6.91
C LYS A 89 -4.10 -20.30 -5.76
N LEU A 90 -4.75 -20.62 -4.63
CA LEU A 90 -4.65 -19.82 -3.41
C LEU A 90 -3.35 -20.16 -2.68
N VAL A 91 -2.36 -19.28 -2.80
CA VAL A 91 -1.02 -19.45 -2.22
C VAL A 91 -0.96 -18.96 -0.77
N GLY A 92 -1.73 -17.92 -0.44
CA GLY A 92 -1.72 -17.31 0.89
C GLY A 92 -3.02 -16.55 1.17
N LEU A 93 -3.40 -16.48 2.45
CA LEU A 93 -4.54 -15.68 2.89
C LEU A 93 -4.10 -14.25 3.26
N PRO A 94 -4.86 -13.21 2.88
CA PRO A 94 -4.61 -11.84 3.36
C PRO A 94 -4.69 -11.79 4.90
N LEU A 95 -3.69 -11.19 5.54
CA LEU A 95 -3.65 -11.05 7.00
C LEU A 95 -3.98 -9.62 7.46
N TYR A 96 -3.32 -8.63 6.85
CA TYR A 96 -3.61 -7.21 7.04
C TYR A 96 -3.36 -6.50 5.72
N LEU A 97 -4.04 -5.35 5.54
CA LEU A 97 -3.82 -4.46 4.42
C LEU A 97 -3.09 -3.21 4.88
N ASP A 98 -2.26 -2.72 3.98
CA ASP A 98 -1.64 -1.40 4.08
C ASP A 98 -2.06 -0.63 2.83
N VAL A 99 -2.59 0.58 3.03
CA VAL A 99 -3.18 1.40 1.97
C VAL A 99 -2.72 2.85 2.10
N GLY A 100 -2.41 3.47 0.97
CA GLY A 100 -2.13 4.90 0.89
C GLY A 100 -3.41 5.71 1.13
N VAL A 101 -3.35 6.72 1.99
CA VAL A 101 -4.45 7.66 2.23
C VAL A 101 -3.95 9.10 2.24
N LEU A 102 -4.82 10.04 1.85
CA LEU A 102 -4.53 11.46 1.93
C LEU A 102 -4.82 11.98 3.35
N TYR A 103 -3.76 12.32 4.08
CA TYR A 103 -3.88 13.03 5.36
C TYR A 103 -4.02 14.54 5.11
N THR A 104 -4.99 15.16 5.77
CA THR A 104 -5.21 16.62 5.71
C THR A 104 -5.06 17.25 7.09
N ASN A 105 -4.51 18.47 7.14
CA ASN A 105 -4.41 19.21 8.38
C ASN A 105 -5.71 19.98 8.66
N GLN A 106 -6.54 19.41 9.52
CA GLN A 106 -7.87 19.97 9.83
C GLN A 106 -7.79 21.39 10.42
N ILE A 107 -6.68 21.76 11.09
CA ILE A 107 -6.51 23.12 11.65
C ILE A 107 -6.50 24.15 10.52
N TYR A 108 -5.73 23.92 9.46
CA TYR A 108 -5.66 24.85 8.32
C TYR A 108 -6.93 24.81 7.47
N ILE A 109 -7.52 23.62 7.27
CA ILE A 109 -8.81 23.49 6.57
C ILE A 109 -9.88 24.34 7.25
N ASN A 110 -9.99 24.25 8.57
CA ASN A 110 -10.97 25.03 9.35
C ASN A 110 -10.62 26.53 9.38
N LYS A 111 -9.34 26.89 9.63
CA LYS A 111 -8.87 28.28 9.70
C LYS A 111 -9.23 29.07 8.45
N TYR A 112 -9.16 28.44 7.28
CA TYR A 112 -9.41 29.07 5.98
C TYR A 112 -10.78 28.73 5.37
N ASN A 113 -11.66 28.08 6.15
CA ASN A 113 -12.99 27.67 5.71
C ASN A 113 -13.00 26.92 4.36
N LYS A 114 -12.07 25.96 4.22
CA LYS A 114 -11.94 25.11 3.04
C LYS A 114 -12.59 23.75 3.28
N THR A 115 -12.84 23.01 2.21
CA THR A 115 -13.30 21.62 2.26
C THR A 115 -12.13 20.67 2.02
N ILE A 116 -12.26 19.42 2.50
CA ILE A 116 -11.29 18.36 2.19
C ILE A 116 -11.30 18.14 0.66
N PRO A 117 -10.14 18.24 -0.03
CA PRO A 117 -10.08 18.11 -1.47
C PRO A 117 -10.40 16.68 -1.90
N LYS A 118 -11.19 16.55 -2.96
CA LYS A 118 -11.58 15.27 -3.58
C LYS A 118 -10.88 15.03 -4.91
N THR A 119 -10.26 16.06 -5.48
CA THR A 119 -9.51 15.99 -6.74
C THR A 119 -8.12 16.60 -6.55
N TRP A 120 -7.20 16.25 -7.45
CA TRP A 120 -5.86 16.85 -7.48
C TRP A 120 -5.90 18.36 -7.73
N ASP A 121 -6.87 18.84 -8.50
CA ASP A 121 -7.04 20.28 -8.77
C ASP A 121 -7.53 21.03 -7.53
N GLU A 122 -8.52 20.48 -6.81
CA GLU A 122 -8.97 21.04 -5.53
C GLU A 122 -7.85 21.04 -4.49
N LEU A 123 -7.01 20.00 -4.48
CA LEU A 123 -5.84 19.93 -3.60
C LEU A 123 -4.84 21.04 -3.93
N ILE A 124 -4.53 21.25 -5.21
CA ILE A 124 -3.63 22.32 -5.67
C ILE A 124 -4.19 23.70 -5.30
N GLU A 125 -5.46 23.95 -5.59
CA GLU A 125 -6.11 25.23 -5.29
C GLU A 125 -6.12 25.51 -3.78
N THR A 126 -6.56 24.53 -2.99
CA THR A 126 -6.68 24.66 -1.53
C THR A 126 -5.32 24.87 -0.89
N ALA A 127 -4.33 24.05 -1.24
CA ALA A 127 -2.99 24.17 -0.69
C ALA A 127 -2.31 25.47 -1.13
N SER A 128 -2.44 25.88 -2.39
CA SER A 128 -1.86 27.15 -2.88
C SER A 128 -2.44 28.35 -2.13
N TYR A 129 -3.76 28.39 -1.94
CA TYR A 129 -4.44 29.45 -1.18
C TYR A 129 -3.93 29.52 0.27
N ILE A 130 -3.84 28.36 0.94
CA ILE A 130 -3.38 28.31 2.34
C ILE A 130 -1.92 28.76 2.43
N LEU A 131 -1.04 28.30 1.55
CA LEU A 131 0.37 28.70 1.52
C LEU A 131 0.53 30.21 1.31
N GLU A 132 -0.25 30.79 0.39
CA GLU A 132 -0.24 32.24 0.15
C GLU A 132 -0.67 33.02 1.39
N LYS A 133 -1.75 32.60 2.06
CA LYS A 133 -2.25 33.25 3.28
C LYS A 133 -1.34 33.10 4.48
N GLU A 134 -0.72 31.94 4.66
CA GLU A 134 0.28 31.73 5.71
C GLU A 134 1.53 32.59 5.46
N LYS A 135 1.95 32.73 4.19
CA LYS A 135 3.06 33.60 3.82
C LYS A 135 2.80 35.08 4.11
N GLU A 136 1.58 35.58 3.88
CA GLU A 136 1.17 36.95 4.20
C GLU A 136 1.34 37.28 5.69
N ILE A 137 1.18 36.29 6.58
CA ILE A 137 1.33 36.44 8.04
C ILE A 137 2.70 35.99 8.56
N GLY A 138 3.67 35.79 7.67
CA GLY A 138 5.07 35.49 8.01
C GLY A 138 5.41 34.01 8.21
N ASN A 139 4.48 33.09 7.96
CA ASN A 139 4.72 31.66 8.02
C ASN A 139 5.16 31.14 6.65
N THR A 140 6.48 31.00 6.44
CA THR A 140 7.07 30.61 5.17
C THR A 140 7.61 29.18 5.12
N ASP A 141 7.64 28.48 6.25
CA ASP A 141 8.20 27.12 6.37
C ASP A 141 7.09 26.07 6.30
N MET A 142 6.41 26.03 5.16
CA MET A 142 5.31 25.11 4.91
C MET A 142 5.40 24.47 3.54
N ALA A 143 5.04 23.19 3.48
CA ALA A 143 4.73 22.47 2.24
C ALA A 143 3.23 22.18 2.18
N GLY A 144 2.60 22.45 1.05
CA GLY A 144 1.17 22.21 0.83
C GLY A 144 0.85 20.73 0.57
N TYR A 145 1.80 19.98 0.02
CA TYR A 145 1.64 18.54 -0.21
C TYR A 145 2.99 17.80 -0.19
N LEU A 146 2.99 16.65 0.51
CA LEU A 146 4.10 15.70 0.56
C LEU A 146 3.63 14.38 -0.07
N GLY A 147 4.07 14.12 -1.31
CA GLY A 147 3.58 13.00 -2.11
C GLY A 147 4.25 11.65 -1.89
N TYR A 148 5.11 11.54 -0.88
CA TYR A 148 5.85 10.32 -0.53
C TYR A 148 6.60 9.68 -1.72
N PHE A 149 7.60 10.39 -2.23
CA PHE A 149 8.54 9.88 -3.23
C PHE A 149 9.95 9.69 -2.62
N PRO A 150 10.13 8.72 -1.69
CA PRO A 150 11.45 8.41 -1.16
C PRO A 150 12.31 7.69 -2.21
N ASP A 151 13.63 7.72 -2.08
CA ASP A 151 14.53 6.87 -2.89
C ASP A 151 14.50 5.43 -2.38
N ALA A 152 13.36 4.76 -2.60
CA ALA A 152 13.07 3.40 -2.14
C ALA A 152 11.97 2.75 -2.99
N ASP A 153 11.81 1.42 -2.90
CA ASP A 153 10.79 0.66 -3.64
C ASP A 153 9.36 1.20 -3.47
N SER A 154 9.06 1.86 -2.35
CA SER A 154 7.76 2.45 -2.07
C SER A 154 7.42 3.66 -2.97
N GLU A 155 8.40 4.26 -3.65
CA GLU A 155 8.16 5.31 -4.67
C GLU A 155 7.23 4.80 -5.79
N VAL A 156 7.40 3.54 -6.18
CA VAL A 156 6.61 2.91 -7.23
C VAL A 156 5.13 2.85 -6.82
N CYS A 157 4.83 2.61 -5.54
CA CYS A 157 3.45 2.58 -5.05
C CYS A 157 2.77 3.95 -5.23
N SER A 158 3.38 5.01 -4.71
CA SER A 158 2.83 6.37 -4.84
C SER A 158 2.72 6.79 -6.31
N PHE A 159 3.70 6.44 -7.15
CA PHE A 159 3.63 6.67 -8.58
C PHE A 159 2.42 5.97 -9.23
N LEU A 160 2.22 4.67 -8.95
CA LEU A 160 1.12 3.90 -9.51
C LEU A 160 -0.24 4.41 -9.02
N GLU A 161 -0.35 4.85 -7.77
CA GLU A 161 -1.56 5.50 -7.23
C GLU A 161 -1.93 6.76 -8.03
N PHE A 162 -0.93 7.61 -8.35
CA PHE A 162 -1.14 8.78 -9.19
C PHE A 162 -1.62 8.38 -10.58
N VAL A 163 -0.94 7.46 -11.27
CA VAL A 163 -1.33 7.04 -12.63
C VAL A 163 -2.72 6.41 -12.62
N HIS A 164 -3.02 5.55 -11.65
CA HIS A 164 -4.33 4.93 -11.47
C HIS A 164 -5.44 5.95 -11.20
N GLY A 165 -5.14 7.08 -10.55
CA GLY A 165 -6.06 8.20 -10.36
C GLY A 165 -6.53 8.88 -11.65
N PHE A 166 -5.85 8.64 -12.78
CA PHE A 166 -6.17 9.19 -14.10
C PHE A 166 -6.87 8.19 -15.04
N ARG A 167 -7.38 7.09 -14.50
CA ARG A 167 -8.23 6.15 -15.24
C ARG A 167 -9.56 6.79 -15.66
N ASP A 168 -10.13 6.31 -16.77
CA ASP A 168 -11.37 6.87 -17.33
C ASP A 168 -12.59 6.61 -16.43
N LYS A 169 -12.64 5.43 -15.79
CA LYS A 169 -13.70 5.04 -14.87
C LYS A 169 -13.15 4.27 -13.68
N LEU A 170 -13.90 4.21 -12.59
CA LEU A 170 -13.46 3.63 -11.32
C LEU A 170 -13.04 2.17 -11.44
N GLU A 171 -13.69 1.42 -12.32
CA GLU A 171 -13.48 0.00 -12.59
C GLU A 171 -12.33 -0.30 -13.56
N ASN A 172 -11.79 0.72 -14.23
CA ASN A 172 -10.67 0.51 -15.14
C ASN A 172 -9.38 0.24 -14.35
N ASP A 173 -8.51 -0.59 -14.93
CA ASP A 173 -7.16 -0.78 -14.42
C ASP A 173 -6.31 0.49 -14.65
N ILE A 174 -5.05 0.44 -14.22
CA ILE A 174 -4.08 1.50 -14.45
C ILE A 174 -4.02 1.86 -15.95
N PRO A 175 -4.04 3.16 -16.30
CA PRO A 175 -3.83 3.60 -17.67
C PRO A 175 -2.58 2.99 -18.31
N GLU A 176 -2.65 2.67 -19.59
CA GLU A 176 -1.47 2.26 -20.34
C GLU A 176 -0.37 3.32 -20.24
N TYR A 177 0.87 2.91 -20.04
CA TYR A 177 1.99 3.82 -19.76
C TYR A 177 2.28 4.85 -20.87
N ARG A 178 1.78 4.62 -22.10
CA ARG A 178 1.91 5.52 -23.25
C ARG A 178 0.63 6.30 -23.59
N SER A 179 -0.44 6.12 -22.81
CA SER A 179 -1.71 6.79 -23.00
C SER A 179 -1.63 8.28 -22.64
N ASN A 180 -2.57 9.07 -23.17
CA ASN A 180 -2.75 10.46 -22.76
C ASN A 180 -3.06 10.58 -21.25
N ASN A 181 -3.76 9.62 -20.67
CA ASN A 181 -4.06 9.59 -19.24
C ASN A 181 -2.79 9.43 -18.39
N ALA A 182 -1.88 8.53 -18.78
CA ALA A 182 -0.57 8.42 -18.15
C ALA A 182 0.24 9.72 -18.29
N ILE A 183 0.27 10.34 -19.48
CA ILE A 183 0.93 11.64 -19.70
C ILE A 183 0.32 12.73 -18.80
N ASN A 184 -1.01 12.78 -18.69
CA ASN A 184 -1.72 13.74 -17.85
C ASN A 184 -1.39 13.55 -16.37
N SER A 185 -1.28 12.30 -15.89
CA SER A 185 -0.87 12.02 -14.51
C SER A 185 0.53 12.54 -14.19
N LEU A 186 1.49 12.33 -15.11
CA LEU A 186 2.86 12.84 -14.97
C LEU A 186 2.91 14.36 -14.99
N ASN A 187 2.12 14.98 -15.86
CA ASN A 187 2.00 16.44 -15.90
C ASN A 187 1.39 16.97 -14.60
N LYS A 188 0.42 16.27 -14.00
CA LYS A 188 -0.15 16.64 -12.70
C LYS A 188 0.86 16.50 -11.57
N ILE A 189 1.64 15.42 -11.51
CA ILE A 189 2.74 15.29 -10.53
C ILE A 189 3.71 16.46 -10.65
N LYS A 190 4.10 16.83 -11.88
CA LYS A 190 4.97 18.01 -12.12
C LYS A 190 4.32 19.31 -11.66
N GLU A 191 3.02 19.48 -11.86
CA GLU A 191 2.28 20.66 -11.41
C GLU A 191 2.26 20.76 -9.88
N ILE A 192 1.90 19.67 -9.20
CA ILE A 192 1.91 19.56 -7.72
C ILE A 192 3.30 19.92 -7.20
N LYS A 193 4.34 19.28 -7.75
CA LYS A 193 5.74 19.52 -7.36
C LYS A 193 6.10 21.01 -7.45
N LYS A 194 5.67 21.70 -8.50
CA LYS A 194 6.01 23.12 -8.73
C LYS A 194 5.20 24.08 -7.88
N LYS A 195 3.92 23.80 -7.66
CA LYS A 195 3.00 24.75 -7.02
C LYS A 195 2.96 24.64 -5.51
N ILE A 196 3.02 23.43 -4.96
CA ILE A 196 2.63 23.19 -3.55
C ILE A 196 3.55 22.24 -2.79
N SER A 197 4.61 21.72 -3.40
CA SER A 197 5.59 20.88 -2.69
C SER A 197 6.89 21.65 -2.45
N SER A 198 7.61 21.30 -1.38
CA SER A 198 8.87 21.93 -1.00
C SER A 198 10.04 21.60 -1.93
N GLY A 199 9.90 20.59 -2.80
CA GLY A 199 10.98 20.10 -3.66
C GLY A 199 12.11 19.38 -2.92
N ILE A 200 12.03 19.28 -1.60
CA ILE A 200 12.97 18.56 -0.74
C ILE A 200 12.54 17.09 -0.72
N ILE A 201 13.45 16.21 -1.14
CA ILE A 201 13.35 14.78 -0.89
C ILE A 201 13.75 14.60 0.58
N ILE A 202 12.81 14.19 1.43
CA ILE A 202 13.06 13.90 2.85
C ILE A 202 13.44 12.43 2.98
#